data_AF-A0A432GHA9-F1
#
_entry.id   AF-A0A432GHA9-F1
#
_cell.length_a   1.000
_cell.length_b   1.000
_cell.length_c   1.000
_cell.angle_alpha   90.00
_cell.angle_beta   90.00
_cell.angle_gamma   90.00
#
_symmetry.space_group_name_H-M   'P 1'
#
loop_
_entity.id
_entity.type
_entity.pdbx_description
1 polymer ?
#
loop_
_entity_poly.entity_id
_entity_poly.type
_entity_poly.pdbx_seq_one_letter_code
_entity_poly.pdbx_strand_id
1 'polypeptide(L)'
;MIDSIWGIFTIGLLLGAPSGIAPGPMLILIISETLRHGIHAGAKVACIPLLTDIPVVLISGFLFAQISNMNILLGAISLFGSVFLLYLG
;
A
#
# COMPACT_ATOMS: atom_id res chain seq x y z
N MET A 1 -13.27 -0.88 -19.25
CA MET A 1 -12.06 0.01 -19.34
C MET A 1 -10.94 -0.41 -18.40
N ILE A 2 -11.22 -1.18 -17.33
CA ILE A 2 -10.21 -1.78 -16.45
C ILE A 2 -9.73 -3.15 -16.99
N ASP A 3 -10.39 -3.67 -18.03
CA ASP A 3 -10.17 -5.00 -18.62
C ASP A 3 -8.94 -5.04 -19.54
N SER A 4 -8.35 -3.88 -19.84
CA SER A 4 -7.15 -3.76 -20.69
C SER A 4 -5.91 -3.59 -19.83
N ILE A 5 -4.85 -4.34 -20.14
CA ILE A 5 -3.55 -4.29 -19.43
C ILE A 5 -3.01 -2.84 -19.34
N TRP A 6 -3.23 -2.07 -20.40
CA TRP A 6 -2.88 -0.65 -20.48
C TRP A 6 -3.65 0.20 -19.46
N GLY A 7 -4.92 -0.11 -19.21
CA GLY A 7 -5.75 0.57 -18.20
C GLY A 7 -5.25 0.33 -16.77
N ILE A 8 -4.77 -0.88 -16.48
CA ILE A 8 -4.19 -1.20 -15.17
C ILE A 8 -2.90 -0.41 -14.95
N PHE A 9 -2.03 -0.35 -15.98
CA PHE A 9 -0.81 0.44 -15.91
C PHE A 9 -1.07 1.94 -15.76
N THR A 10 -2.03 2.51 -16.51
CA THR A 10 -2.34 3.93 -16.41
C THR A 10 -2.91 4.28 -15.03
N ILE A 11 -3.81 3.47 -14.47
CA ILE A 11 -4.35 3.67 -13.12
C ILE A 11 -3.25 3.54 -12.07
N GLY A 12 -2.41 2.50 -12.17
CA GLY A 12 -1.29 2.29 -11.25
C GLY A 12 -0.31 3.47 -11.27
N LEU A 13 -0.02 4.01 -12.45
CA LEU A 13 0.86 5.18 -12.61
C LEU A 13 0.20 6.45 -12.07
N LEU A 14 -1.09 6.66 -12.35
CA LEU A 14 -1.85 7.82 -11.84
C LEU A 14 -2.03 7.81 -10.33
N LEU A 15 -2.17 6.65 -9.69
CA LEU A 15 -2.29 6.53 -8.23
C LEU A 15 -0.91 6.49 -7.55
N GLY A 16 0.08 5.88 -8.19
CA GLY A 16 1.43 5.68 -7.64
C GLY A 16 2.36 6.89 -7.79
N ALA A 17 2.28 7.64 -8.90
CA ALA A 17 3.14 8.80 -9.09
C ALA A 17 2.91 9.91 -8.03
N PRO A 18 1.65 10.25 -7.66
CA PRO A 18 1.40 11.24 -6.61
C PRO A 18 1.76 10.73 -5.21
N SER A 19 1.60 9.44 -4.94
CA SER A 19 1.89 8.87 -3.61
C SER A 19 3.38 8.89 -3.27
N GLY A 20 4.26 8.87 -4.28
CA GLY A 20 5.70 9.05 -4.11
C GLY A 20 6.14 10.48 -3.78
N ILE A 21 5.30 11.49 -4.03
CA ILE A 21 5.60 12.91 -3.78
C ILE A 21 5.06 13.36 -2.42
N ALA A 22 4.00 12.71 -1.92
CA ALA A 22 3.45 12.99 -0.60
C ALA A 22 4.50 12.71 0.50
N PRO A 23 4.84 13.70 1.35
CA PRO A 23 5.82 13.50 2.41
C PRO A 23 5.26 12.52 3.44
N GLY A 24 5.76 11.28 3.40
CA GLY A 24 5.38 10.20 4.30
C GLY A 24 6.60 9.51 4.91
N PRO A 25 6.40 8.64 5.93
CA PRO A 25 7.49 7.96 6.63
C PRO A 25 8.43 7.20 5.69
N MET A 26 7.89 6.51 4.68
CA MET A 26 8.69 5.74 3.72
C MET A 26 9.57 6.62 2.84
N LEU A 27 9.05 7.76 2.35
CA LEU A 27 9.84 8.69 1.55
C LEU A 27 10.98 9.29 2.39
N ILE A 28 10.71 9.64 3.64
CA ILE A 28 11.72 10.15 4.58
C ILE A 28 12.83 9.10 4.79
N LEU A 29 12.46 7.83 4.95
CA LEU A 29 13.43 6.73 5.08
C LEU A 29 14.27 6.55 3.81
N ILE A 30 13.66 6.56 2.63
CA ILE A 30 14.36 6.45 1.35
C ILE A 30 15.37 7.59 1.20
N ILE A 31 14.97 8.84 1.48
CA ILE A 31 15.86 10.01 1.41
C ILE A 31 17.00 9.87 2.43
N SER A 32 16.67 9.56 3.69
CA SER A 32 17.67 9.43 4.77
C SER A 32 18.71 8.36 4.45
N GLU A 33 18.27 7.23 3.91
CA GLU A 33 19.13 6.11 3.57
C GLU A 33 19.97 6.41 2.31
N THR A 34 19.39 7.14 1.34
CA THR A 34 20.11 7.65 0.17
C THR A 34 21.23 8.60 0.58
N LEU A 35 20.98 9.50 1.54
CA LEU A 35 21.97 10.47 2.00
C LEU A 35 23.06 9.85 2.88
N ARG A 36 22.72 8.91 3.77
CA ARG A 36 23.71 8.27 4.68
C ARG A 36 24.52 7.17 4.02
N HIS A 37 23.91 6.37 3.15
CA HIS A 37 24.50 5.13 2.62
C HIS A 37 24.54 5.08 1.09
N GLY A 38 24.13 6.16 0.42
CA GLY A 38 24.15 6.30 -1.03
C GLY A 38 22.90 5.77 -1.74
N ILE A 39 22.80 6.08 -3.03
CA ILE A 39 21.69 5.71 -3.92
C ILE A 39 21.33 4.22 -3.92
N HIS A 40 22.31 3.32 -3.78
CA HIS A 40 22.02 1.88 -3.75
C HIS A 40 21.25 1.46 -2.49
N ALA A 41 21.49 2.11 -1.35
CA ALA A 41 20.78 1.80 -0.11
C ALA A 41 19.34 2.35 -0.16
N GLY A 42 19.17 3.58 -0.64
CA GLY A 42 17.86 4.16 -0.90
C GLY A 42 17.01 3.33 -1.87
N ALA A 43 17.60 2.85 -2.97
CA ALA A 43 16.93 1.98 -3.94
C ALA A 43 16.45 0.66 -3.31
N LYS A 44 17.25 0.06 -2.41
CA LYS A 44 16.83 -1.14 -1.67
C LYS A 44 15.61 -0.85 -0.79
N VAL A 45 15.63 0.26 -0.05
CA VAL A 45 14.51 0.67 0.81
C VAL A 45 13.25 0.95 0.01
N ALA A 46 13.38 1.61 -1.14
CA ALA A 46 12.26 1.88 -2.05
C ALA A 46 11.62 0.59 -2.61
N CYS A 47 12.39 -0.49 -2.72
CA CYS A 47 11.89 -1.80 -3.16
C CYS A 47 11.27 -2.65 -2.04
N ILE A 48 11.41 -2.28 -0.76
CA ILE A 48 10.86 -3.04 0.37
C ILE A 48 9.33 -3.21 0.26
N PRO A 49 8.53 -2.16 -0.04
CA PRO A 49 7.08 -2.29 -0.24
C PRO A 49 6.72 -3.34 -1.29
N LEU A 50 7.51 -3.47 -2.36
CA LEU A 50 7.24 -4.51 -3.36
C LEU A 50 7.36 -5.91 -2.74
N LEU A 51 8.34 -6.12 -1.86
CA LEU A 51 8.55 -7.41 -1.22
C LEU A 51 7.54 -7.68 -0.09
N THR A 52 7.21 -6.68 0.72
CA THR A 52 6.32 -6.83 1.88
C THR A 52 4.85 -6.75 1.49
N ASP A 53 4.50 -5.94 0.50
CA ASP A 53 3.09 -5.66 0.19
C ASP A 53 2.52 -6.73 -0.75
N ILE A 54 3.33 -7.38 -1.59
CA ILE A 54 2.87 -8.54 -2.40
C ILE A 54 2.25 -9.63 -1.51
N PRO A 55 2.95 -10.19 -0.51
CA PRO A 55 2.37 -11.23 0.35
C PRO A 55 1.18 -10.68 1.17
N VAL A 56 1.26 -9.44 1.65
CA VAL A 56 0.16 -8.82 2.41
C VAL A 56 -1.11 -8.68 1.56
N VAL A 57 -0.99 -8.17 0.32
CA VAL A 57 -2.12 -7.99 -0.61
C VAL A 57 -2.69 -9.34 -1.04
N LEU A 58 -1.86 -10.34 -1.32
CA LEU A 58 -2.33 -11.67 -1.69
C LEU A 58 -3.09 -12.35 -0.54
N ILE A 59 -2.54 -12.33 0.68
CA ILE A 59 -3.16 -12.95 1.85
C ILE A 59 -4.45 -12.21 2.22
N SER A 60 -4.43 -10.88 2.26
CA SER A 60 -5.61 -10.07 2.57
C SER A 60 -6.70 -10.23 1.51
N GLY A 61 -6.35 -10.25 0.23
CA GLY A 61 -7.29 -10.50 -0.86
C GLY A 61 -7.93 -11.89 -0.78
N PHE A 62 -7.14 -12.91 -0.44
CA PHE A 62 -7.65 -14.28 -0.25
C PHE A 62 -8.61 -14.36 0.93
N LEU A 63 -8.25 -13.80 2.09
CA LEU A 63 -9.12 -13.74 3.27
C LEU A 63 -10.40 -12.95 2.97
N PHE A 64 -10.26 -11.80 2.29
CA PHE A 64 -11.38 -10.98 1.91
C PHE A 64 -12.34 -11.74 0.98
N ALA A 65 -11.84 -12.49 0.01
CA ALA A 65 -12.67 -13.30 -0.88
C ALA A 65 -13.53 -14.33 -0.12
N GLN A 66 -12.99 -14.92 0.96
CA GLN A 66 -13.74 -15.84 1.80
C GLN A 66 -14.80 -15.13 2.66
N ILE A 67 -14.45 -13.98 3.22
CA ILE A 67 -15.26 -13.28 4.22
C ILE A 67 -16.27 -12.30 3.58
N SER A 68 -16.11 -11.97 2.28
CA SER A 68 -16.96 -11.01 1.54
C SER A 68 -18.45 -11.33 1.59
N ASN A 69 -18.82 -12.61 1.74
CA ASN A 69 -20.23 -13.03 1.86
C ASN A 69 -20.83 -12.81 3.28
N MET A 70 -20.02 -12.46 4.27
CA MET A 70 -20.42 -12.29 5.67
C MET A 70 -20.51 -10.81 6.05
N ASN A 71 -21.67 -10.20 5.76
CA ASN A 71 -21.92 -8.76 5.99
C ASN A 71 -21.63 -8.29 7.43
N ILE A 72 -21.99 -9.11 8.43
CA ILE A 72 -21.78 -8.78 9.86
C ILE A 72 -20.28 -8.72 10.19
N LEU A 73 -19.49 -9.65 9.67
CA LEU A 73 -18.05 -9.72 9.94
C LEU A 73 -17.31 -8.59 9.22
N LEU A 74 -17.67 -8.29 7.96
CA LEU A 74 -17.16 -7.11 7.25
C LEU A 74 -17.48 -5.82 8.00
N GLY A 75 -18.72 -5.68 8.49
CA GLY A 75 -19.16 -4.52 9.26
C GLY A 75 -18.35 -4.34 10.54
N ALA A 76 -18.09 -5.42 11.28
CA ALA A 76 -17.25 -5.38 12.47
C ALA A 76 -15.81 -4.95 12.15
N ILE A 77 -15.17 -5.52 11.13
CA ILE A 77 -13.82 -5.14 10.69
C ILE A 77 -13.77 -3.67 10.28
N SER A 78 -14.78 -3.19 9.55
CA SER A 78 -14.89 -1.79 9.13
C SER A 78 -15.04 -0.84 10.32
N LEU A 79 -15.85 -1.21 11.32
CA LEU A 79 -16.03 -0.42 12.54
C LEU A 79 -14.74 -0.32 13.35
N PHE A 80 -14.03 -1.44 13.52
CA PHE A 80 -12.70 -1.43 14.15
C PHE A 80 -11.70 -0.56 13.39
N GLY A 81 -11.67 -0.66 12.05
CA GLY A 81 -10.82 0.18 11.21
C GLY A 81 -11.14 1.67 11.36
N SER A 82 -12.43 2.04 11.40
CA SER A 82 -12.88 3.42 11.61
C SER A 82 -12.44 3.97 12.98
N VAL A 83 -12.64 3.20 14.05
CA VAL A 83 -12.19 3.58 15.40
C VAL A 83 -10.67 3.76 15.44
N PHE A 84 -9.91 2.90 14.76
CA PHE A 84 -8.46 3.03 14.66
C PHE A 84 -8.02 4.28 13.89
N LEU A 85 -8.70 4.64 12.81
CA LEU A 85 -8.44 5.89 12.08
C LEU A 85 -8.74 7.12 12.94
N LEU A 86 -9.82 7.10 13.74
CA LEU A 86 -10.11 8.17 14.69
C LEU A 86 -9.05 8.30 15.78
N TYR A 87 -8.37 7.21 16.14
CA TYR A 87 -7.25 7.24 17.08
C TYR A 87 -5.96 7.81 16.47
N LEU A 88 -5.75 7.64 15.16
CA LEU A 88 -4.58 8.14 14.44
C LEU A 88 -4.71 9.59 13.92
N GLY A 89 -5.94 10.05 13.69
CA GLY A 89 -6.26 11.42 13.23
C GLY A 89 -6.12 12.47 14.33
#